data_AF-E9FA93-F1
#
_entry.id   AF-E9FA93-F1
#
_cell.length_a   1.000
_cell.length_b   1.000
_cell.length_c   1.000
_cell.angle_alpha   90.00
_cell.angle_beta   90.00
_cell.angle_gamma   90.00
#
_symmetry.space_group_name_H-M   'P 1'
#
loop_
_entity.id
_entity.type
_entity.pdbx_description
1 polymer ?
#
loop_
_entity_poly.entity_id
_entity_poly.type
_entity_poly.pdbx_seq_one_letter_code
_entity_poly.pdbx_strand_id
1 'polypeptide(L)'
;MLLAQVLIPPLLFATALAAPGNTPHERDNTDGSIVFPGGNGYAGWAICGDQVSKQRFPRLQVPAGAGGGCVRYYRGIDMTGVVTELHFFFRDGFRTACDCAAKCLSQPASCNNWVWKHTFMPGDGGRRSCTLYSSPNLPSNVTLDYDEAKSSGFQPLSDANNPQVGGDSPLTFLDDAGTKPDPDGVSGFTAIDQNGGLYC
;
A
#
# COMPACT_ATOMS: atom_id res chain seq x y z
N MET A 1 52.90 -46.28 15.29
CA MET A 1 51.59 -46.98 15.28
C MET A 1 50.99 -46.75 16.65
N LEU A 2 49.96 -45.95 16.88
CA LEU A 2 48.64 -45.87 16.25
C LEU A 2 48.19 -44.40 16.13
N LEU A 3 47.63 -44.02 14.98
CA LEU A 3 46.80 -42.82 14.86
C LEU A 3 45.45 -43.08 15.53
N ALA A 4 45.03 -42.22 16.47
CA ALA A 4 43.65 -42.18 16.94
C ALA A 4 42.84 -41.27 15.99
N GLN A 5 42.09 -41.90 15.08
CA GLN A 5 41.04 -41.23 14.30
C GLN A 5 39.81 -41.08 15.21
N VAL A 6 39.47 -39.85 15.58
CA VAL A 6 38.16 -39.54 16.16
C VAL A 6 37.24 -39.16 15.00
N LEU A 7 36.24 -40.01 14.76
CA LEU A 7 35.18 -39.79 13.77
C LEU A 7 34.37 -38.54 14.12
N ILE A 8 34.33 -37.58 13.20
CA ILE A 8 33.38 -36.47 13.22
C ILE A 8 32.04 -37.02 12.69
N PRO A 9 30.92 -36.92 13.44
CA PRO A 9 29.62 -37.31 12.90
C PRO A 9 29.21 -36.32 11.79
N PRO A 10 28.65 -36.78 10.65
CA PRO A 10 28.15 -35.87 9.65
C PRO A 10 26.90 -35.18 10.20
N LEU A 11 27.03 -33.89 10.51
CA LEU A 11 25.88 -33.00 10.68
C LEU A 11 25.16 -32.93 9.33
N LEU A 12 24.11 -33.75 9.20
CA LEU A 12 23.10 -33.59 8.16
C LEU A 12 22.38 -32.27 8.43
N PHE A 13 22.92 -31.18 7.87
CA PHE A 13 22.15 -29.96 7.68
C PHE A 13 21.03 -30.30 6.70
N ALA A 14 19.83 -30.57 7.25
CA ALA A 14 18.62 -30.47 6.48
C ALA A 14 18.46 -28.99 6.10
N THR A 15 18.99 -28.61 4.94
CA THR A 15 18.53 -27.42 4.24
C THR A 15 17.08 -27.68 3.88
N ALA A 16 16.17 -27.27 4.76
CA ALA A 16 14.80 -27.02 4.35
C ALA A 16 14.86 -25.88 3.35
N LEU A 17 14.98 -26.23 2.07
CA LEU A 17 14.60 -25.37 0.96
C LEU A 17 13.12 -25.06 1.17
N ALA A 18 12.84 -23.96 1.86
CA ALA A 18 11.54 -23.33 1.79
C ALA A 18 11.38 -22.92 0.32
N ALA A 19 10.63 -23.73 -0.44
CA ALA A 19 10.15 -23.32 -1.74
C ALA A 19 9.39 -22.00 -1.59
N PRO A 20 9.47 -21.07 -2.55
CA PRO A 20 8.58 -19.92 -2.56
C PRO A 20 7.15 -20.47 -2.53
N GLY A 21 6.38 -20.05 -1.55
CA GLY A 21 5.01 -20.48 -1.39
C GLY A 21 4.18 -19.95 -2.54
N ASN A 22 4.08 -20.71 -3.63
CA ASN A 22 3.08 -20.53 -4.68
C ASN A 22 1.69 -20.93 -4.15
N THR A 23 1.24 -20.31 -3.06
CA THR A 23 -0.19 -20.31 -2.73
C THR A 23 -0.86 -19.38 -3.73
N PRO A 24 -1.85 -19.87 -4.51
CA PRO A 24 -2.61 -18.98 -5.39
C PRO A 24 -3.27 -17.89 -4.54
N HIS A 25 -2.86 -16.63 -4.71
CA HIS A 25 -3.64 -15.52 -4.18
C HIS A 25 -4.85 -15.36 -5.10
N GLU A 26 -5.98 -15.87 -4.62
CA GLU A 26 -7.25 -15.78 -5.32
C GLU A 26 -7.68 -14.30 -5.40
N ARG A 27 -8.48 -13.94 -6.42
CA ARG A 27 -9.18 -12.66 -6.35
C ARG A 27 -10.09 -12.73 -5.13
N ASP A 28 -9.75 -11.99 -4.08
CA ASP A 28 -10.66 -11.68 -2.96
C ASP A 28 -11.81 -10.81 -3.52
N ASN A 29 -12.66 -11.41 -4.36
CA ASN A 29 -13.82 -10.82 -5.03
C ASN A 29 -15.07 -10.91 -4.14
N THR A 30 -15.01 -11.70 -3.07
CA THR A 30 -16.13 -11.94 -2.15
C THR A 30 -16.23 -10.92 -1.02
N ASP A 31 -15.19 -10.11 -0.78
CA ASP A 31 -15.09 -9.29 0.44
C ASP A 31 -15.59 -7.84 0.28
N GLY A 32 -16.09 -7.45 -0.90
CA GLY A 32 -16.54 -6.07 -1.12
C GLY A 32 -15.45 -5.03 -0.89
N SER A 33 -14.17 -5.41 -1.15
CA SER A 33 -12.97 -4.66 -0.79
C SER A 33 -12.96 -3.21 -1.32
N ILE A 34 -13.63 -2.98 -2.44
CA ILE A 34 -14.03 -1.68 -2.96
C ILE A 34 -15.08 -1.85 -4.06
N VAL A 35 -16.11 -1.00 -4.08
CA VAL A 35 -17.04 -0.93 -5.22
C VAL A 35 -16.59 0.22 -6.12
N PHE A 36 -16.13 -0.11 -7.32
CA PHE A 36 -15.81 0.89 -8.33
C PHE A 36 -17.08 1.34 -9.04
N PRO A 37 -17.39 2.64 -9.05
CA PRO A 37 -18.59 3.14 -9.69
C PRO A 37 -18.40 3.26 -11.22
N GLY A 38 -19.50 3.31 -11.97
CA GLY A 38 -19.52 3.39 -13.44
C GLY A 38 -20.37 4.53 -13.99
N GLY A 39 -20.61 5.58 -13.19
CA GLY A 39 -21.56 6.65 -13.51
C GLY A 39 -20.93 7.91 -14.11
N ASN A 40 -21.78 8.85 -14.53
CA ASN A 40 -21.36 10.17 -14.98
C ASN A 40 -21.41 11.19 -13.81
N GLY A 41 -20.32 11.93 -13.59
CA GLY A 41 -20.21 12.97 -12.54
C GLY A 41 -19.47 12.50 -11.26
N TYR A 42 -19.16 13.44 -10.35
CA TYR A 42 -18.31 13.19 -9.15
C TYR A 42 -18.78 11.97 -8.34
N ALA A 43 -20.06 11.91 -7.97
CA ALA A 43 -20.62 10.80 -7.20
C ALA A 43 -20.61 9.47 -7.99
N GLY A 44 -20.60 9.55 -9.32
CA GLY A 44 -20.47 8.39 -10.21
C GLY A 44 -19.04 7.87 -10.35
N TRP A 45 -18.05 8.59 -9.80
CA TRP A 45 -16.64 8.20 -9.74
C TRP A 45 -16.11 8.10 -8.31
N ALA A 46 -16.90 8.43 -7.29
CA ALA A 46 -16.46 8.41 -5.90
C ALA A 46 -16.51 6.99 -5.31
N ILE A 47 -15.40 6.56 -4.73
CA ILE A 47 -15.31 5.32 -3.93
C ILE A 47 -15.47 5.65 -2.44
N CYS A 48 -15.80 4.66 -1.61
CA CYS A 48 -15.75 4.78 -0.16
C CYS A 48 -16.70 5.81 0.48
N GLY A 49 -17.80 6.18 -0.19
CA GLY A 49 -18.74 7.20 0.31
C GLY A 49 -19.29 6.92 1.73
N ASP A 50 -19.51 5.65 2.08
CA ASP A 50 -20.01 5.26 3.39
C ASP A 50 -18.97 5.41 4.51
N GLN A 51 -17.69 5.23 4.19
CA GLN A 51 -16.59 5.27 5.16
C GLN A 51 -15.83 6.59 5.18
N VAL A 52 -15.79 7.30 4.06
CA VAL A 52 -15.13 8.60 3.86
C VAL A 52 -16.24 9.61 3.61
N SER A 53 -16.84 10.12 4.68
CA SER A 53 -17.98 11.03 4.62
C SER A 53 -17.71 12.31 5.42
N LYS A 54 -18.51 13.35 5.17
CA LYS A 54 -18.48 14.58 5.98
C LYS A 54 -18.84 14.33 7.46
N GLN A 55 -19.55 13.26 7.78
CA GLN A 55 -19.83 12.90 9.17
C GLN A 55 -18.57 12.42 9.90
N ARG A 56 -17.74 11.59 9.26
CA ARG A 56 -16.50 11.07 9.84
C ARG A 56 -15.33 12.05 9.70
N PHE A 57 -15.29 12.79 8.60
CA PHE A 57 -14.28 13.78 8.27
C PHE A 57 -14.95 15.13 8.00
N PRO A 58 -15.26 15.93 9.04
CA PRO A 58 -16.02 17.19 8.89
C PRO A 58 -15.39 18.22 7.96
N ARG A 59 -14.06 18.16 7.77
CA ARG A 59 -13.31 19.05 6.87
C ARG A 59 -13.17 18.49 5.45
N LEU A 60 -13.78 17.34 5.15
CA LEU A 60 -13.73 16.72 3.83
C LEU A 60 -14.40 17.62 2.78
N GLN A 61 -13.62 17.94 1.76
CA GLN A 61 -14.02 18.76 0.63
C GLN A 61 -14.66 17.86 -0.43
N VAL A 62 -16.00 17.86 -0.45
CA VAL A 62 -16.81 17.23 -1.49
C VAL A 62 -17.84 18.22 -2.04
N PRO A 63 -18.27 18.08 -3.31
CA PRO A 63 -19.29 18.93 -3.91
C PRO A 63 -20.57 19.02 -3.06
N ALA A 64 -21.30 20.13 -3.18
CA ALA A 64 -22.58 20.28 -2.50
C ALA A 64 -23.55 19.17 -2.91
N GLY A 65 -24.21 18.56 -1.92
CA GLY A 65 -25.10 17.41 -2.14
C GLY A 65 -24.40 16.06 -2.26
N ALA A 66 -23.07 16.01 -2.32
CA ALA A 66 -22.33 14.75 -2.21
C ALA A 66 -22.20 14.32 -0.74
N GLY A 67 -22.49 13.05 -0.44
CA GLY A 67 -22.38 12.48 0.91
C GLY A 67 -20.94 12.24 1.37
N GLY A 68 -20.01 12.06 0.42
CA GLY A 68 -18.62 11.71 0.70
C GLY A 68 -17.93 11.05 -0.49
N GLY A 69 -16.79 10.43 -0.19
CA GLY A 69 -16.03 9.55 -1.07
C GLY A 69 -14.75 10.17 -1.60
N CYS A 70 -13.90 9.31 -2.14
CA CYS A 70 -12.65 9.67 -2.81
C CYS A 70 -12.81 9.54 -4.33
N VAL A 71 -12.31 10.50 -5.09
CA VAL A 71 -12.30 10.49 -6.55
C VAL A 71 -10.90 10.46 -7.16
N ARG A 72 -9.86 10.67 -6.33
CA ARG A 72 -8.46 10.65 -6.76
C ARG A 72 -7.83 9.30 -6.46
N TYR A 73 -8.09 8.33 -7.33
CA TYR A 73 -7.52 6.98 -7.21
C TYR A 73 -7.21 6.36 -8.58
N TYR A 74 -6.36 5.34 -8.55
CA TYR A 74 -5.90 4.57 -9.71
C TYR A 74 -6.15 3.09 -9.46
N ARG A 75 -6.83 2.44 -10.41
CA ARG A 75 -7.12 1.01 -10.36
C ARG A 75 -5.96 0.23 -10.98
N GLY A 76 -5.54 -0.84 -10.33
CA GLY A 76 -4.46 -1.72 -10.75
C GLY A 76 -3.07 -1.10 -10.69
N ILE A 77 -2.94 0.11 -10.13
CA ILE A 77 -1.68 0.84 -10.03
C ILE A 77 -1.23 0.86 -8.58
N ASP A 78 0.02 0.46 -8.39
CA ASP A 78 0.74 0.50 -7.13
C ASP A 78 1.48 1.83 -7.04
N MET A 79 0.77 2.89 -6.64
CA MET A 79 1.39 4.19 -6.44
C MET A 79 2.19 4.18 -5.13
N THR A 80 3.39 3.61 -5.21
CA THR A 80 4.37 3.58 -4.12
C THR A 80 4.72 4.99 -3.68
N GLY A 81 5.32 5.09 -2.50
CA GLY A 81 5.96 6.31 -2.06
C GLY A 81 7.47 6.24 -2.13
N VAL A 82 8.12 7.35 -1.79
CA VAL A 82 9.59 7.50 -1.91
C VAL A 82 10.30 7.78 -0.59
N VAL A 83 9.57 8.00 0.51
CA VAL A 83 10.15 8.42 1.79
C VAL A 83 9.83 7.45 2.91
N THR A 84 8.55 7.30 3.27
CA THR A 84 8.12 6.50 4.43
C THR A 84 6.94 5.63 4.08
N GLU A 85 6.88 4.44 4.66
CA GLU A 85 5.72 3.55 4.54
C GLU A 85 5.24 3.02 5.88
N LEU A 86 3.92 2.80 5.97
CA LEU A 86 3.27 2.10 7.07
C LEU A 86 2.40 1.00 6.50
N HIS A 87 2.56 -0.23 6.99
CA HIS A 87 1.77 -1.37 6.55
C HIS A 87 0.74 -1.75 7.60
N PHE A 88 -0.49 -2.00 7.13
CA PHE A 88 -1.59 -2.50 7.92
C PHE A 88 -2.22 -3.69 7.21
N PHE A 89 -2.32 -4.81 7.91
CA PHE A 89 -2.76 -6.07 7.37
C PHE A 89 -4.22 -6.35 7.72
N PHE A 90 -4.77 -7.40 7.11
CA PHE A 90 -6.10 -7.91 7.47
C PHE A 90 -6.22 -8.11 8.99
N ARG A 91 -5.25 -8.77 9.63
CA ARG A 91 -5.26 -8.98 11.09
C ARG A 91 -5.36 -7.69 11.94
N ASP A 92 -4.96 -6.54 11.40
CA ASP A 92 -4.99 -5.24 12.08
C ASP A 92 -6.35 -4.52 11.93
N GLY A 93 -7.33 -5.17 11.31
CA GLY A 93 -8.68 -4.65 11.12
C GLY A 93 -8.91 -3.95 9.77
N PHE A 94 -7.93 -3.96 8.87
CA PHE A 94 -8.07 -3.39 7.52
C PHE A 94 -8.68 -4.44 6.60
N ARG A 95 -9.92 -4.24 6.17
CA ARG A 95 -10.67 -5.22 5.37
C ARG A 95 -10.87 -4.74 3.94
N THR A 96 -10.81 -3.43 3.73
CA THR A 96 -11.17 -2.77 2.48
C THR A 96 -10.18 -1.66 2.12
N ALA A 97 -10.15 -1.27 0.85
CA ALA A 97 -9.42 -0.08 0.41
C ALA A 97 -9.93 1.19 1.12
N CYS A 98 -11.20 1.21 1.52
CA CYS A 98 -11.81 2.33 2.23
C CYS A 98 -11.28 2.51 3.65
N ASP A 99 -10.93 1.42 4.33
CA ASP A 99 -10.23 1.49 5.62
C ASP A 99 -8.86 2.15 5.43
N CYS A 100 -8.19 1.84 4.32
CA CYS A 100 -6.90 2.41 3.95
C CYS A 100 -7.00 3.92 3.67
N ALA A 101 -7.94 4.33 2.81
CA ALA A 101 -8.21 5.73 2.51
C ALA A 101 -8.57 6.54 3.77
N ALA A 102 -9.45 6.00 4.61
CA ALA A 102 -9.86 6.64 5.85
C ALA A 102 -8.69 6.76 6.85
N LYS A 103 -7.81 5.76 6.91
CA LYS A 103 -6.61 5.84 7.75
C LYS A 103 -5.67 6.94 7.26
N CYS A 104 -5.43 7.04 5.96
CA CYS A 104 -4.61 8.10 5.38
C CYS A 104 -5.18 9.49 5.70
N LEU A 105 -6.49 9.69 5.49
CA LEU A 105 -7.19 10.94 5.83
C LEU A 105 -7.15 11.29 7.32
N SER A 106 -7.03 10.30 8.20
CA SER A 106 -6.86 10.53 9.65
C SER A 106 -5.45 10.97 10.04
N GLN A 107 -4.48 10.88 9.12
CA GLN A 107 -3.08 11.22 9.31
C GLN A 107 -2.60 12.24 8.25
N PRO A 108 -3.30 13.38 8.06
CA PRO A 108 -3.02 14.29 6.95
C PRO A 108 -1.66 15.00 7.03
N ALA A 109 -0.99 14.94 8.19
CA ALA A 109 0.35 15.48 8.38
C ALA A 109 1.47 14.51 7.94
N SER A 110 1.16 13.22 7.73
CA SER A 110 2.15 12.18 7.45
C SER A 110 1.75 11.19 6.36
N CYS A 111 0.52 11.28 5.83
CA CYS A 111 0.04 10.46 4.74
C CYS A 111 -0.44 11.34 3.58
N ASN A 112 0.02 11.01 2.38
CA ASN A 112 -0.36 11.68 1.13
C ASN A 112 -0.89 10.66 0.11
N ASN A 113 -0.41 9.43 0.14
CA ASN A 113 -0.88 8.36 -0.72
C ASN A 113 -1.08 7.06 0.06
N TRP A 114 -2.00 6.25 -0.43
CA TRP A 114 -2.34 4.95 0.14
C TRP A 114 -2.50 3.93 -0.98
N VAL A 115 -2.21 2.66 -0.67
CA VAL A 115 -2.29 1.54 -1.60
C VAL A 115 -2.93 0.35 -0.92
N TRP A 116 -3.91 -0.25 -1.58
CA TRP A 116 -4.55 -1.49 -1.19
C TRP A 116 -4.20 -2.57 -2.23
N LYS A 117 -3.32 -3.50 -1.86
CA LYS A 117 -2.79 -4.55 -2.76
C LYS A 117 -2.31 -5.78 -1.99
N HIS A 118 -2.02 -6.88 -2.69
CA HIS A 118 -1.20 -7.94 -2.11
C HIS A 118 0.23 -7.45 -1.95
N THR A 119 0.78 -7.60 -0.74
CA THR A 119 2.14 -7.13 -0.42
C THR A 119 3.16 -8.26 -0.46
N PHE A 120 2.70 -9.51 -0.32
CA PHE A 120 3.52 -10.71 -0.20
C PHE A 120 4.47 -10.69 1.01
N MET A 121 4.27 -9.73 1.92
CA MET A 121 5.04 -9.64 3.15
C MET A 121 4.54 -10.66 4.18
N PRO A 122 5.42 -11.14 5.08
CA PRO A 122 5.01 -11.95 6.21
C PRO A 122 3.90 -11.27 7.04
N GLY A 123 2.71 -11.87 7.03
CA GLY A 123 1.58 -11.39 7.83
C GLY A 123 0.40 -10.81 7.04
N ASP A 124 0.52 -10.66 5.71
CA ASP A 124 -0.64 -10.34 4.87
C ASP A 124 -1.65 -11.49 4.78
N GLY A 125 -1.22 -12.71 5.11
CA GLY A 125 -2.07 -13.90 5.13
C GLY A 125 -2.62 -14.24 3.76
N GLY A 126 -1.92 -13.83 2.70
CA GLY A 126 -2.36 -13.96 1.32
C GLY A 126 -3.51 -13.06 0.92
N ARG A 127 -3.84 -12.03 1.72
CA ARG A 127 -4.88 -11.04 1.46
C ARG A 127 -4.28 -9.70 1.08
N ARG A 128 -5.10 -8.86 0.43
CA ARG A 128 -4.72 -7.46 0.23
C ARG A 128 -4.53 -6.77 1.58
N SER A 129 -3.59 -5.84 1.59
CA SER A 129 -3.18 -5.08 2.76
C SER A 129 -3.08 -3.60 2.38
N CYS A 130 -3.14 -2.75 3.39
CA CYS A 130 -3.03 -1.31 3.25
C CYS A 130 -1.59 -0.88 3.48
N THR A 131 -1.03 -0.12 2.54
CA THR A 131 0.21 0.63 2.73
C THR A 131 -0.08 2.11 2.63
N LEU A 132 0.41 2.90 3.58
CA LEU A 132 0.36 4.35 3.55
C LEU A 132 1.75 4.90 3.26
N TYR A 133 1.85 5.93 2.44
CA TYR A 133 3.09 6.65 2.24
C TYR A 133 2.92 8.15 2.42
N SER A 134 4.02 8.81 2.76
CA SER A 134 4.08 10.27 2.99
C SER A 134 4.24 11.09 1.71
N SER A 135 4.70 10.49 0.62
CA SER A 135 4.88 11.13 -0.68
C SER A 135 4.72 10.09 -1.77
N PRO A 136 4.09 10.40 -2.91
CA PRO A 136 4.01 9.49 -4.05
C PRO A 136 5.34 9.31 -4.79
N ASN A 137 5.34 8.39 -5.75
CA ASN A 137 6.39 8.23 -6.75
C ASN A 137 6.75 9.54 -7.44
N LEU A 138 8.03 9.66 -7.74
CA LEU A 138 8.62 10.78 -8.46
C LEU A 138 8.75 10.44 -9.94
N PRO A 139 8.76 11.44 -10.84
CA PRO A 139 9.11 11.23 -12.24
C PRO A 139 10.49 10.58 -12.40
N SER A 140 10.67 9.73 -13.40
CA SER A 140 11.86 8.87 -13.60
C SER A 140 13.22 9.57 -13.69
N ASN A 141 13.23 10.89 -13.91
CA ASN A 141 14.44 11.71 -13.95
C ASN A 141 14.66 12.57 -12.70
N VAL A 142 13.93 12.29 -11.61
CA VAL A 142 14.03 13.00 -10.33
C VAL A 142 14.62 12.06 -9.29
N THR A 143 15.62 12.55 -8.57
CA THR A 143 16.17 11.93 -7.38
C THR A 143 16.06 12.93 -6.24
N LEU A 144 15.57 12.49 -5.09
CA LEU A 144 15.62 13.27 -3.87
C LEU A 144 16.88 12.90 -3.10
N ASP A 145 17.52 13.90 -2.52
CA ASP A 145 18.64 13.72 -1.60
C ASP A 145 18.19 14.24 -0.24
N TYR A 146 17.91 13.33 0.68
CA TYR A 146 17.54 13.69 2.05
C TYR A 146 18.80 13.74 2.91
N ASP A 147 19.03 14.87 3.60
CA ASP A 147 20.01 14.93 4.68
C ASP A 147 19.44 14.14 5.87
N GLU A 148 19.69 12.83 5.88
CA GLU A 148 19.15 11.93 6.90
C GLU A 148 19.62 12.30 8.31
N ALA A 149 20.81 12.90 8.43
CA ALA A 149 21.36 13.32 9.70
C ALA A 149 20.66 14.56 10.28
N LYS A 150 20.01 15.37 9.45
CA LYS A 150 19.27 16.58 9.88
C LYS A 150 17.76 16.50 9.69
N SER A 151 17.27 15.41 9.13
CA SER A 151 15.84 15.17 8.89
C SER A 151 15.24 14.37 10.06
N SER A 152 13.96 14.61 10.34
CA SER A 152 13.24 13.88 11.41
C SER A 152 11.83 13.53 10.96
N GLY A 153 11.22 12.53 11.60
CA GLY A 153 9.86 12.10 11.28
C GLY A 153 9.73 11.30 9.98
N PHE A 154 10.84 10.77 9.45
CA PHE A 154 10.84 9.87 8.32
C PHE A 154 11.51 8.53 8.64
N GLN A 155 11.13 7.49 7.91
CA GLN A 155 11.68 6.14 7.95
C GLN A 155 11.98 5.75 6.52
N PRO A 156 13.26 5.67 6.08
CA PRO A 156 13.61 5.29 4.72
C PRO A 156 12.91 3.99 4.31
N LEU A 157 12.42 3.95 3.07
CA LEU A 157 11.90 2.72 2.49
C LEU A 157 13.03 1.73 2.24
N SER A 158 12.67 0.45 2.14
CA SER A 158 13.57 -0.57 1.60
C SER A 158 14.04 -0.18 0.19
N ASP A 159 15.31 -0.39 -0.15
CA ASP A 159 15.89 -0.12 -1.48
C ASP A 159 15.07 -0.77 -2.62
N ALA A 160 14.45 -1.91 -2.36
CA ALA A 160 13.60 -2.61 -3.33
C ALA A 160 12.29 -1.85 -3.66
N ASN A 161 11.88 -0.90 -2.81
CA ASN A 161 10.70 -0.04 -2.99
C ASN A 161 11.06 1.31 -3.65
N ASN A 162 12.24 1.40 -4.28
CA ASN A 162 12.74 2.58 -5.01
C ASN A 162 12.77 3.88 -4.17
N PRO A 163 13.36 3.87 -2.95
CA PRO A 163 13.43 5.05 -2.11
C PRO A 163 14.15 6.16 -2.85
N GLN A 164 13.56 7.36 -2.84
CA GLN A 164 14.19 8.60 -3.31
C GLN A 164 14.59 8.64 -4.80
N VAL A 165 14.26 7.61 -5.59
CA VAL A 165 14.51 7.55 -7.02
C VAL A 165 13.17 7.50 -7.74
N GLY A 166 13.02 8.31 -8.79
CA GLY A 166 11.81 8.30 -9.59
C GLY A 166 11.65 7.05 -10.45
N GLY A 167 10.45 6.87 -10.97
CA GLY A 167 10.13 5.75 -11.85
C GLY A 167 8.67 5.78 -12.29
N ASP A 168 8.36 4.97 -13.30
CA ASP A 168 6.98 4.71 -13.67
C ASP A 168 6.24 4.06 -12.50
N SER A 169 4.95 4.35 -12.34
CA SER A 169 4.13 3.72 -11.32
C SER A 169 3.94 2.23 -11.63
N PRO A 170 4.34 1.31 -10.73
CA PRO A 170 4.15 -0.12 -10.96
C PRO A 170 2.66 -0.53 -11.02
N LEU A 171 2.41 -1.72 -11.56
CA LEU A 171 1.10 -2.36 -11.43
C LEU A 171 1.01 -3.08 -10.08
N THR A 172 -0.22 -3.30 -9.61
CA THR A 172 -0.49 -4.28 -8.53
C THR A 172 -0.55 -5.69 -9.13
N PHE A 173 -0.23 -6.72 -8.33
CA PHE A 173 -0.19 -8.11 -8.79
C PHE A 173 -0.90 -9.08 -7.83
N LEU A 174 -1.39 -10.19 -8.39
CA LEU A 174 -1.96 -11.33 -7.68
C LEU A 174 -0.90 -12.42 -7.40
N ASP A 175 0.34 -12.23 -7.85
CA ASP A 175 1.44 -13.14 -7.60
C ASP A 175 2.72 -12.38 -7.26
N ASP A 176 3.56 -13.01 -6.44
CA ASP A 176 4.87 -12.47 -6.02
C ASP A 176 5.84 -12.32 -7.20
N ALA A 177 5.67 -13.16 -8.23
CA ALA A 177 6.44 -13.13 -9.47
C ALA A 177 6.12 -11.93 -10.38
N GLY A 178 5.07 -11.15 -10.09
CA GLY A 178 4.71 -9.97 -10.88
C GLY A 178 4.24 -10.30 -12.31
N THR A 179 3.60 -11.45 -12.50
CA THR A 179 3.16 -11.93 -13.82
C THR A 179 1.65 -11.82 -14.04
N LYS A 180 0.88 -11.66 -12.96
CA LYS A 180 -0.58 -11.56 -13.00
C LYS A 180 -1.04 -10.23 -12.44
N PRO A 181 -1.27 -9.20 -13.29
CA PRO A 181 -1.80 -7.93 -12.82
C PRO A 181 -3.11 -8.09 -12.04
N ASP A 182 -3.20 -7.36 -10.94
CA ASP A 182 -4.38 -7.30 -10.08
C ASP A 182 -5.23 -6.07 -10.46
N PRO A 183 -6.36 -6.24 -11.16
CA PRO A 183 -7.22 -5.11 -11.56
C PRO A 183 -8.00 -4.48 -10.39
N ASP A 184 -8.03 -5.14 -9.24
CA ASP A 184 -8.80 -4.70 -8.06
C ASP A 184 -7.90 -4.14 -6.96
N GLY A 185 -6.58 -4.26 -7.12
CA GLY A 185 -5.62 -3.42 -6.42
C GLY A 185 -5.91 -1.95 -6.72
N VAL A 186 -5.72 -1.08 -5.75
CA VAL A 186 -6.08 0.34 -5.91
C VAL A 186 -5.17 1.20 -5.05
N SER A 187 -4.75 2.32 -5.62
CA SER A 187 -4.05 3.38 -4.91
C SER A 187 -4.81 4.68 -4.98
N GLY A 188 -4.65 5.54 -3.98
CA GLY A 188 -5.28 6.85 -3.97
C GLY A 188 -4.47 7.90 -3.26
N PHE A 189 -4.91 9.13 -3.44
CA PHE A 189 -4.25 10.32 -2.94
C PHE A 189 -5.13 11.05 -1.94
N THR A 190 -4.49 11.66 -0.96
CA THR A 190 -5.14 12.57 -0.02
C THR A 190 -4.33 13.84 0.10
N ALA A 191 -5.00 14.95 0.41
CA ALA A 191 -4.31 16.20 0.67
C ALA A 191 -5.01 16.98 1.78
N ILE A 192 -4.27 17.89 2.41
CA ILE A 192 -4.81 18.91 3.29
C ILE A 192 -4.42 20.29 2.74
N ASP A 193 -5.39 21.20 2.61
CA ASP A 193 -5.12 22.58 2.21
C ASP A 193 -4.67 23.46 3.39
N GLN A 194 -4.29 24.70 3.08
CA GLN A 194 -3.84 25.69 4.06
C GLN A 194 -4.92 26.11 5.07
N ASN A 195 -6.19 25.88 4.76
CA ASN A 195 -7.34 26.11 5.63
C ASN A 195 -7.75 24.83 6.40
N GLY A 196 -7.03 23.74 6.22
CA GLY A 196 -7.29 22.46 6.84
C GLY A 196 -8.38 21.62 6.15
N GLY A 197 -8.81 22.00 4.95
CA GLY A 197 -9.71 21.21 4.12
C GLY A 197 -9.04 19.90 3.70
N LEU A 198 -9.73 18.78 3.86
CA LEU A 198 -9.25 17.44 3.50
C LEU A 198 -9.76 17.03 2.13
N TYR A 199 -8.90 16.45 1.31
CA TYR A 199 -9.22 16.02 -0.05
C TYR A 199 -8.91 14.55 -0.22
N CYS A 200 -9.79 13.89 -0.97
CA CYS A 200 -9.74 12.54 -1.50
C CYS A 200 -10.64 12.56 -2.75
#